data_AF-A0A955I7C8-F1
#
_entry.id   AF-A0A955I7C8-F1
#
_cell.length_a   1.000
_cell.length_b   1.000
_cell.length_c   1.000
_cell.angle_alpha   90.00
_cell.angle_beta   90.00
_cell.angle_gamma   90.00
#
_symmetry.space_group_name_H-M   'P 1'
#
loop_
_entity.id
_entity.type
_entity.pdbx_description
1 polymer ?
#
loop_
_entity_poly.entity_id
_entity_poly.type
_entity_poly.pdbx_seq_one_letter_code
_entity_poly.pdbx_strand_id
1 'polypeptide(L)' 'MDINMGCPAKKVVKSGHGSSLMINRDTAFRIVEEMSKAVSIPVSVKTRLGWENPELLKDFCL' A
#
# COMPACT_ATOMS: atom_id res chain seq x y z
N MET A 1 6.48 3.10 12.19
CA MET A 1 6.86 2.05 11.21
C MET A 1 6.23 2.40 9.87
N ASP A 2 6.96 2.35 8.76
CA ASP A 2 6.45 2.76 7.44
C ASP A 2 6.31 1.57 6.49
N ILE A 3 5.15 1.45 5.82
CA ILE A 3 4.86 0.39 4.87
C ILE A 3 4.99 0.96 3.46
N ASN A 4 5.90 0.38 2.67
CA ASN A 4 6.09 0.77 1.29
C ASN A 4 5.03 0.14 0.39
N MET A 5 4.07 0.95 -0.04
CA MET A 5 3.04 0.62 -1.01
C MET A 5 3.21 1.40 -2.32
N GLY A 6 4.44 1.85 -2.62
CA GLY A 6 4.71 2.76 -3.74
C GLY A 6 5.83 2.33 -4.69
N CYS A 7 6.61 1.31 -4.37
CA CYS A 7 7.71 0.86 -5.22
C CYS A 7 7.19 0.22 -6.53
N PRO A 8 7.56 0.75 -7.72
CA PRO A 8 7.10 0.25 -9.00
C PRO A 8 8.08 -0.78 -9.62
N ALA A 9 9.16 -1.13 -8.91
CA ALA A 9 10.17 -2.04 -9.44
C ALA A 9 9.53 -3.38 -9.83
N LYS A 10 9.78 -3.83 -11.07
CA LYS A 10 9.12 -5.00 -11.67
C LYS A 10 9.12 -6.24 -10.77
N LYS A 11 10.22 -6.49 -10.06
CA LYS A 11 10.35 -7.63 -9.13
C LYS A 11 9.40 -7.51 -7.93
N VAL A 12 9.23 -6.31 -7.38
CA VAL A 12 8.37 -6.02 -6.23
C VAL A 12 6.90 -6.06 -6.62
N VAL A 13 6.55 -5.46 -7.76
CA VAL A 13 5.19 -5.50 -8.31
C VAL A 13 4.78 -6.93 -8.65
N LYS A 14 5.66 -7.72 -9.30
CA LYS A 14 5.36 -9.12 -9.63
C LYS A 14 5.15 -10.01 -8.42
N SER A 15 5.74 -9.68 -7.26
CA SER A 15 5.51 -10.43 -6.03
C SER A 15 4.28 -9.93 -5.26
N GLY A 16 3.47 -9.02 -5.80
CA GLY A 16 2.26 -8.50 -5.15
C GLY A 16 2.54 -7.47 -4.05
N HIS A 17 3.71 -6.82 -4.06
CA HIS A 17 4.10 -5.79 -3.10
C HIS A 17 4.27 -4.42 -3.77
N GLY A 18 4.65 -3.40 -2.99
CA GLY A 18 4.89 -2.05 -3.52
C GLY A 18 3.62 -1.46 -4.11
N SER A 19 3.72 -0.81 -5.28
CA SER A 19 2.55 -0.15 -5.90
C SER A 19 1.47 -1.11 -6.38
N SER A 20 1.75 -2.42 -6.51
CA SER A 20 0.70 -3.40 -6.88
C SER A 20 -0.39 -3.53 -5.83
N LEU A 21 -0.10 -3.17 -4.58
CA LEU A 21 -1.08 -3.11 -3.50
C LEU A 21 -2.17 -2.07 -3.73
N MET A 22 -1.93 -1.08 -4.61
CA MET A 22 -2.97 -0.12 -5.01
C MET A 22 -4.08 -0.75 -5.85
N ILE A 23 -3.79 -1.86 -6.53
CA ILE A 23 -4.79 -2.66 -7.26
C ILE A 23 -5.41 -3.69 -6.31
N ASN A 24 -4.58 -4.35 -5.49
CA ASN A 24 -5.04 -5.35 -4.54
C ASN A 24 -5.32 -4.73 -3.15
N ARG A 25 -6.37 -3.91 -3.11
CA ARG A 25 -6.71 -3.04 -1.97
C ARG A 25 -7.00 -3.81 -0.69
N ASP A 26 -7.73 -4.92 -0.78
CA ASP A 26 -8.06 -5.75 0.38
C ASP A 26 -6.81 -6.27 1.07
N THR A 27 -5.79 -6.65 0.28
CA THR A 27 -4.50 -7.08 0.82
C THR A 27 -3.78 -5.91 1.50
N ALA A 28 -3.78 -4.73 0.89
CA ALA A 28 -3.18 -3.53 1.47
C ALA A 28 -3.80 -3.19 2.84
N PHE A 29 -5.12 -3.19 2.94
CA PHE A 29 -5.84 -2.88 4.16
C PHE A 29 -5.60 -3.90 5.27
N ARG A 30 -5.61 -5.19 4.93
CA ARG A 30 -5.26 -6.24 5.89
C ARG A 30 -3.84 -6.09 6.42
N ILE A 31 -2.88 -5.72 5.57
CA ILE A 31 -1.49 -5.47 6.02
C ILE A 31 -1.46 -4.30 7.02
N VAL A 32 -2.09 -3.17 6.70
CA VAL A 32 -2.11 -1.99 7.59
C VAL A 32 -2.79 -2.32 8.92
N GLU A 33 -3.93 -3.00 8.88
CA GLU A 33 -4.70 -3.40 10.06
C GLU A 33 -3.86 -4.31 10.97
N GLU A 34 -3.31 -5.39 10.43
CA GLU A 34 -2.54 -6.35 11.23
C GLU A 34 -1.24 -5.76 11.77
N MET A 35 -0.56 -4.90 10.98
CA MET A 35 0.61 -4.19 11.47
C MET A 35 0.26 -3.21 12.59
N SER A 36 -0.86 -2.50 12.49
CA SER A 36 -1.30 -1.55 13.52
C SER A 36 -1.69 -2.26 14.83
N LYS A 37 -2.20 -3.50 14.76
CA LYS A 37 -2.44 -4.35 15.94
C LYS A 37 -1.14 -4.89 16.55
N ALA A 38 -0.15 -5.19 15.71
CA ALA A 38 1.08 -5.86 16.14
C ALA A 38 2.10 -4.94 16.83
N VAL A 39 2.02 -3.63 16.63
CA VAL A 39 3.01 -2.68 17.17
C VAL A 39 2.34 -1.54 17.93
N SER A 40 3.02 -1.02 18.95
CA SER A 40 2.53 0.09 19.78
C SER A 40 2.91 1.49 19.26
N ILE A 41 3.72 1.57 18.21
CA ILE A 41 4.15 2.83 17.58
C ILE A 41 3.27 3.16 16.37
N PRO A 42 3.18 4.44 15.93
CA PRO A 42 2.41 4.80 14.74
C PRO A 42 2.85 4.03 13.49
N VAL A 43 1.87 3.57 12.71
CA VAL A 43 2.06 2.96 11.38
C VAL A 43 1.73 4.00 10.31
N SER A 44 2.62 4.17 9.34
CA SER A 44 2.42 5.03 8.17
C SER A 44 2.49 4.21 6.89
N VAL A 45 1.92 4.76 5.82
CA VAL A 45 1.99 4.19 4.47
C VAL A 45 2.61 5.21 3.53
N LYS A 46 3.64 4.79 2.81
CA LYS A 46 4.19 5.55 1.68
C LYS A 46 3.69 4.93 0.37
N THR A 47 2.83 5.66 -0.33
CA THR A 47 2.22 5.22 -1.60
C THR A 47 2.46 6.21 -2.75
N ARG A 48 1.88 5.95 -3.93
CA ARG A 48 1.82 6.87 -5.08
C ARG A 48 0.44 7.51 -5.20
N LEU A 49 0.28 8.44 -6.14
CA LEU A 49 -1.02 9.06 -6.44
C LEU A 49 -2.02 8.09 -7.10
N GLY A 50 -1.58 6.94 -7.58
CA GLY A 50 -2.46 5.98 -8.23
C GLY A 50 -1.66 4.95 -8.99
N TRP A 51 -2.34 3.89 -9.41
CA TRP A 51 -1.77 2.88 -10.28
C TRP A 51 -1.61 3.40 -11.72
N GLU A 52 -2.69 3.99 -12.26
CA GLU A 52 -2.76 4.50 -13.64
C GLU A 52 -2.94 6.01 -13.71
N ASN A 53 -3.83 6.56 -12.87
CA ASN A 53 -4.10 7.98 -12.82
C ASN A 53 -4.09 8.49 -11.35
N PRO A 54 -3.78 9.78 -11.11
CA PRO A 54 -3.76 10.36 -9.76
C PRO A 54 -5.10 10.42 -9.01
N GLU A 55 -6.24 10.33 -9.71
CA GLU A 55 -7.57 10.38 -9.10
C GLU A 55 -7.87 9.10 -8.30
N LEU A 56 -7.24 7.99 -8.69
CA LEU A 56 -7.36 6.69 -8.01
C LEU A 56 -6.75 6.66 -6.59
N LEU A 57 -6.01 7.69 -6.15
CA LEU A 57 -5.55 7.76 -4.75
C LEU A 57 -6.73 7.74 -3.79
N LYS A 58 -7.79 8.48 -4.11
CA LYS A 58 -8.96 8.59 -3.24
C LYS A 58 -9.63 7.24 -3.09
N ASP A 59 -9.80 6.55 -4.22
CA ASP A 59 -10.34 5.20 -4.22
C ASP A 59 -9.45 4.29 -3.38
N PHE A 60 -8.13 4.31 -3.54
CA PHE A 60 -7.23 3.48 -2.73
C PHE A 60 -7.36 3.73 -1.22
N CYS A 61 -7.55 4.98 -0.79
CA CYS A 61 -7.58 5.37 0.61
C CYS A 61 -8.96 5.23 1.29
N LEU A 62 -10.05 5.06 0.56
CA LEU A 62 -11.44 5.00 1.05
C LEU A 62 -12.04 3.62 0.85
#